data_AF-A0A7Y0XDS7-F1
#
_entry.id   AF-A0A7Y0XDS7-F1
#
_cell.length_a   1.000
_cell.length_b   1.000
_cell.length_c   1.000
_cell.angle_alpha   90.00
_cell.angle_beta   90.00
_cell.angle_gamma   90.00
#
_symmetry.space_group_name_H-M   'P 1'
#
loop_
_entity.id
_entity.type
_entity.pdbx_description
1 polymer ?
#
loop_
_entity_poly.entity_id
_entity_poly.type
_entity_poly.pdbx_seq_one_letter_code
_entity_poly.pdbx_strand_id
1 'polypeptide(L)' 'TMGFGLPAAMGAAVARPDDQSILITGDGSFMMNVQELGTLKRRQIPVKIVLLNNQRLGMVRQWQSLFFDGRHSETIL' A
#
# COMPACT_ATOMS: atom_id res chain seq x y z
N THR A 1 -2.41 3.63 -9.10
CA THR A 1 -3.55 3.90 -8.21
C THR A 1 -3.19 3.51 -6.78
N MET A 2 -3.62 4.26 -5.77
CA MET A 2 -3.56 3.80 -4.38
C MET A 2 -4.42 2.52 -4.24
N GLY A 3 -4.07 1.60 -3.34
CA GLY A 3 -4.76 0.31 -3.21
C GLY A 3 -4.35 -0.78 -4.19
N PHE A 4 -3.67 -0.43 -5.29
CA PHE A 4 -3.26 -1.39 -6.33
C PHE A 4 -2.28 -2.47 -5.84
N GLY A 5 -1.39 -2.11 -4.91
CA GLY A 5 -0.24 -2.93 -4.55
C GLY A 5 -0.57 -4.34 -4.03
N LEU A 6 -1.57 -4.46 -3.15
CA LEU A 6 -1.96 -5.75 -2.56
C LEU A 6 -2.54 -6.74 -3.60
N PRO A 7 -3.60 -6.40 -4.37
CA PRO A 7 -4.10 -7.31 -5.39
C PRO A 7 -3.07 -7.59 -6.50
N ALA A 8 -2.24 -6.61 -6.87
CA ALA A 8 -1.19 -6.83 -7.86
C ALA A 8 -0.11 -7.82 -7.38
N ALA A 9 0.35 -7.68 -6.13
CA ALA A 9 1.33 -8.59 -5.55
C ALA A 9 0.78 -10.02 -5.39
N MET A 10 -0.52 -10.15 -5.08
CA MET A 10 -1.21 -11.44 -5.08
C MET A 10 -1.25 -12.06 -6.48
N GLY A 11 -1.62 -11.28 -7.50
CA GLY A 11 -1.62 -11.73 -8.90
C GLY A 11 -0.22 -12.17 -9.37
N ALA A 12 0.81 -11.42 -9.00
CA ALA A 12 2.20 -11.77 -9.29
C ALA A 12 2.61 -13.11 -8.65
N ALA A 13 2.28 -13.32 -7.36
CA ALA A 13 2.57 -14.57 -6.66
C ALA A 13 1.84 -15.78 -7.29
N VAL A 14 0.63 -15.58 -7.80
CA VAL A 14 -0.13 -16.63 -8.51
C VAL A 14 0.48 -16.92 -9.89
N ALA A 15 0.89 -15.89 -10.63
CA ALA A 15 1.46 -16.04 -11.96
C ALA A 15 2.89 -16.59 -11.96
N ARG A 16 3.65 -16.34 -10.89
CA ARG A 16 5.06 -16.70 -10.74
C ARG A 16 5.29 -17.36 -9.37
N PRO A 17 4.84 -18.61 -9.17
CA PRO A 17 4.85 -19.27 -7.86
C PRO A 17 6.25 -19.54 -7.31
N ASP A 18 7.26 -19.65 -8.19
CA ASP A 18 8.65 -19.87 -7.80
C ASP A 18 9.39 -18.57 -7.43
N ASP A 19 8.82 -17.40 -7.77
CA ASP A 19 9.40 -16.10 -7.44
C ASP A 19 8.77 -15.54 -6.14
N GLN A 20 9.58 -14.85 -5.34
CA GLN A 20 9.07 -14.20 -4.13
C GLN A 20 8.39 -12.87 -4.46
N SER A 21 7.07 -12.80 -4.29
CA SER A 21 6.33 -11.54 -4.39
C SER A 21 6.48 -10.70 -3.12
N ILE A 22 7.04 -9.49 -3.26
CA ILE A 22 7.22 -8.51 -2.18
C ILE A 22 6.45 -7.24 -2.52
N LEU A 23 5.49 -6.88 -1.66
CA LEU A 23 4.79 -5.62 -1.70
C LEU A 23 5.46 -4.59 -0.79
N ILE A 24 5.90 -3.47 -1.35
CA ILE A 24 6.30 -2.27 -0.59
C ILE A 24 5.18 -1.25 -0.73
N THR A 25 4.54 -0.86 0.37
CA THR A 25 3.38 0.02 0.34
C THR A 25 3.35 0.99 1.52
N GLY A 26 2.78 2.18 1.31
CA GLY A 26 2.40 3.08 2.40
C GLY A 26 1.09 2.65 3.08
N ASP A 27 0.89 3.13 4.30
CA ASP A 27 -0.32 3.01 5.11
C ASP A 27 -1.60 3.47 4.38
N GLY A 28 -1.62 4.68 3.81
CA GLY A 28 -2.78 5.19 3.08
C GLY A 28 -3.14 4.33 1.86
N SER A 29 -2.13 3.86 1.14
CA SER A 29 -2.32 2.97 -0.03
C SER A 29 -2.80 1.59 0.38
N PHE A 30 -2.31 1.06 1.50
CA PHE A 30 -2.68 -0.26 1.99
C PHE A 30 -4.14 -0.30 2.46
N MET A 31 -4.59 0.75 3.16
CA MET A 31 -5.96 0.84 3.70
C MET A 31 -7.05 0.80 2.63
N MET A 32 -6.78 1.21 1.39
CA MET A 32 -7.78 1.17 0.31
C MET A 32 -8.27 -0.24 -0.03
N ASN A 33 -7.42 -1.25 0.14
CA ASN A 33 -7.71 -2.63 -0.26
C ASN A 33 -7.34 -3.65 0.83
N VAL A 34 -7.26 -3.23 2.09
CA VAL A 34 -6.86 -4.10 3.23
C VAL A 34 -7.74 -5.35 3.39
N GLN A 35 -9.00 -5.29 2.93
CA GLN A 35 -9.93 -6.42 2.90
C GLN A 35 -9.40 -7.64 2.13
N GLU A 36 -8.48 -7.44 1.17
CA GLU A 36 -7.89 -8.53 0.39
C GLU A 36 -6.98 -9.44 1.22
N LEU A 37 -6.59 -9.04 2.44
CA LEU A 37 -5.95 -9.95 3.39
C LEU A 37 -6.81 -11.20 3.68
N GLY A 38 -8.14 -11.06 3.65
CA GLY A 38 -9.05 -12.19 3.76
C GLY A 38 -8.92 -13.17 2.59
N THR A 39 -8.82 -12.65 1.35
CA THR A 39 -8.58 -13.45 0.15
C THR A 39 -7.20 -14.11 0.18
N LEU A 40 -6.17 -13.34 0.53
CA LEU A 40 -4.79 -13.80 0.65
C LEU A 40 -4.68 -14.98 1.62
N LYS A 41 -5.31 -14.88 2.80
CA LYS A 41 -5.34 -15.97 3.79
C LYS A 41 -6.12 -17.18 3.29
N ARG A 42 -7.31 -17.01 2.73
CA ARG A 42 -8.16 -18.12 2.23
C ARG A 42 -7.49 -18.90 1.11
N ARG A 43 -6.77 -18.21 0.21
CA ARG A 43 -6.10 -18.81 -0.94
C ARG A 43 -4.64 -19.18 -0.67
N GLN A 44 -4.14 -18.92 0.55
CA GLN A 44 -2.76 -19.16 0.95
C GLN A 44 -1.72 -18.55 -0.02
N ILE A 45 -1.99 -17.35 -0.53
CA ILE A 45 -1.12 -16.71 -1.53
C ILE A 45 0.10 -16.10 -0.80
N PRO A 46 1.34 -16.50 -1.15
CA PRO A 46 2.54 -16.08 -0.42
C PRO A 46 3.00 -14.69 -0.88
N VAL A 47 2.50 -13.64 -0.25
CA VAL A 47 3.00 -12.26 -0.44
C VAL A 47 3.70 -11.78 0.82
N LYS A 48 4.93 -11.27 0.70
CA LYS A 48 5.61 -10.55 1.78
C LYS A 48 5.25 -9.06 1.71
N ILE A 49 4.81 -8.48 2.81
CA ILE A 49 4.35 -7.09 2.86
C ILE A 49 5.30 -6.26 3.72
N VAL A 50 5.85 -5.21 3.14
CA VAL A 50 6.63 -4.17 3.83
C VAL A 50 5.77 -2.91 3.86
N LEU A 51 5.24 -2.61 5.05
CA LEU A 51 4.37 -1.47 5.28
C LEU A 51 5.20 -0.28 5.80
N LEU A 52 5.26 0.79 5.00
CA LEU A 52 5.84 2.07 5.39
C LEU A 52 4.75 2.90 6.09
N ASN A 53 4.67 2.77 7.40
CA ASN A 53 3.69 3.48 8.23
C ASN A 53 4.28 4.81 8.72
N ASN A 54 3.94 5.91 8.04
CA ASN A 54 4.29 7.26 8.47
C ASN A 54 3.08 8.06 8.99
N GLN A 55 1.90 7.42 9.08
CA GLN A 55 0.62 7.99 9.50
C GLN A 55 0.17 9.20 8.67
N ARG A 56 0.59 9.29 7.42
CA ARG A 56 0.33 10.46 6.56
C ARG A 56 0.11 10.02 5.11
N LEU A 57 -0.67 10.80 4.37
CA LEU A 57 -0.62 10.78 2.90
C LEU A 57 0.66 11.49 2.45
N GLY A 58 1.81 10.84 2.65
CA GLY A 58 3.14 11.44 2.63
C GLY A 58 3.45 12.25 1.37
N MET A 59 3.12 11.71 0.19
CA MET A 59 3.31 12.43 -1.08
C MET A 59 2.52 13.74 -1.11
N VAL A 60 1.22 13.71 -0.79
CA VAL A 60 0.38 14.92 -0.79
C VAL A 60 0.85 15.91 0.28
N ARG A 61 1.20 15.40 1.47
CA ARG A 61 1.73 16.21 2.56
C ARG A 61 3.03 16.92 2.17
N GLN A 62 3.93 16.25 1.46
CA GLN A 62 5.18 16.84 0.98
C GLN A 62 4.92 18.03 0.05
N TRP A 63 3.98 17.88 -0.89
CA TRP A 63 3.57 19.00 -1.75
C TRP A 63 2.95 20.15 -0.95
N GLN A 64 2.09 19.84 0.03
CA GLN A 64 1.53 20.83 0.96
C GLN A 64 2.61 21.60 1.75
N SER A 65 3.66 20.91 2.20
CA SER A 65 4.83 21.54 2.84
C SER A 65 5.58 22.49 1.91
N LEU A 66 5.84 22.06 0.68
CA LEU A 66 6.70 22.78 -0.25
C LEU A 66 6.01 23.95 -0.95
N PHE A 67 4.71 23.83 -1.23
CA PHE A 67 4.01 24.73 -2.16
C PHE A 67 2.74 25.37 -1.59
N PHE A 68 2.35 25.03 -0.36
CA PHE A 68 1.12 25.55 0.27
C PHE A 68 1.37 26.03 1.70
N ASP A 69 2.51 26.68 1.94
CA ASP A 69 2.89 27.30 3.23
C ASP A 69 2.81 26.34 4.44
N GLY A 70 3.08 25.05 4.23
CA GLY A 70 2.96 24.07 5.30
C GLY A 70 1.52 23.76 5.74
N ARG A 71 0.51 24.21 4.97
CA ARG A 71 -0.90 23.95 5.28
C ARG A 71 -1.28 22.52 4.94
N HIS A 72 -1.40 21.70 5.98
CA HIS A 72 -1.78 20.30 5.84
C HIS A 72 -3.29 20.13 5.88
N SER A 73 -3.91 19.93 4.72
CA SER A 73 -5.35 19.69 4.60
C SER A 73 -5.60 18.21 4.28
N GLU A 74 -6.27 17.50 5.21
CA GLU A 74 -6.72 16.11 5.05
C GLU A 74 -5.61 15.09 4.64
N THR A 75 -4.39 15.28 5.15
CA THR A 75 -3.25 14.38 4.86
C THR A 75 -2.70 13.65 6.09
N ILE A 76 -3.40 13.74 7.22
CA ILE A 76 -3.10 13.03 8.46
C ILE A 76 -4.04 11.82 8.55
N LEU A 77 -3.48 10.63 8.75
CA LEU A 77 -4.22 9.37 8.88
C LEU A 77 -4.42 8.99 10.35
#